data_AF-B8I9Z9-F1
#
_entry.id   AF-B8I9Z9-F1
#
_cell.length_a   1.000
_cell.length_b   1.000
_cell.length_c   1.000
_cell.angle_alpha   90.00
_cell.angle_beta   90.00
_cell.angle_gamma   90.00
#
_symmetry.space_group_name_H-M   'P 1'
#
loop_
_entity.id
_entity.type
_entity.pdbx_description
1 polymer ?
#
loop_
_entity_poly.entity_id
_entity_poly.type
_entity_poly.pdbx_seq_one_letter_code
_entity_poly.pdbx_strand_id
1 'polypeptide(L)'
;MTPAEMLSARLSAIENAVKRIAEGQAVAAEAAEVRAALLDVLDLVVRNPGIDAAVDDLYRSVLALMEATASQDGVGARHLRLLTEAYTRFRQRLAA
;
A
#
# COMPACT_ATOMS: atom_id res chain seq x y z
N MET A 1 -11.69 -1.01 20.41
CA MET A 1 -11.21 -1.67 19.18
C MET A 1 -9.98 -2.46 19.56
N THR A 2 -9.95 -3.76 19.29
CA THR A 2 -8.81 -4.64 19.56
C THR A 2 -7.67 -4.36 18.57
N PRO A 3 -6.41 -4.75 18.88
CA PRO A 3 -5.30 -4.60 17.93
C PRO A 3 -5.58 -5.27 16.57
N ALA A 4 -6.26 -6.42 16.57
CA ALA A 4 -6.65 -7.13 15.35
C ALA A 4 -7.69 -6.35 14.51
N GLU A 5 -8.67 -5.73 15.16
CA GLU A 5 -9.66 -4.87 14.49
C GLU A 5 -8.99 -3.62 13.92
N MET A 6 -8.04 -3.01 14.65
CA MET A 6 -7.27 -1.87 14.17
C MET A 6 -6.42 -2.25 12.95
N LEU A 7 -5.73 -3.39 13.00
CA LEU A 7 -4.95 -3.90 11.88
C LEU A 7 -5.83 -4.12 10.65
N SER A 8 -6.97 -4.77 10.82
CA SER A 8 -7.95 -4.96 9.74
C SER A 8 -8.38 -3.63 9.11
N ALA A 9 -8.69 -2.63 9.94
CA ALA A 9 -9.07 -1.31 9.46
C ALA A 9 -7.95 -0.62 8.64
N ARG A 10 -6.68 -0.75 9.06
CA ARG A 10 -5.55 -0.20 8.28
C ARG A 10 -5.36 -0.92 6.96
N LEU A 11 -5.57 -2.22 6.92
CA LEU A 11 -5.49 -3.00 5.68
C LEU A 11 -6.60 -2.60 4.71
N SER A 12 -7.83 -2.36 5.19
CA SER A 12 -8.91 -1.82 4.36
C SER A 12 -8.62 -0.39 3.87
N ALA A 13 -8.01 0.46 4.69
CA ALA A 13 -7.62 1.82 4.28
C ALA A 13 -6.59 1.77 3.13
N ILE A 14 -5.55 0.93 3.27
CA ILE A 14 -4.54 0.72 2.21
C ILE A 14 -5.21 0.22 0.92
N GLU A 15 -6.07 -0.78 1.01
CA GLU A 15 -6.74 -1.35 -0.18
C GLU A 15 -7.61 -0.30 -0.90
N ASN A 16 -8.36 0.50 -0.15
CA ASN A 16 -9.22 1.55 -0.71
C ASN A 16 -8.40 2.67 -1.36
N ALA A 17 -7.32 3.13 -0.71
CA ALA A 17 -6.46 4.15 -1.26
C ALA A 17 -5.74 3.66 -2.53
N VAL A 18 -5.26 2.41 -2.54
CA VAL A 18 -4.68 1.78 -3.75
C VAL A 18 -5.67 1.75 -4.91
N LYS A 19 -6.95 1.42 -4.66
CA LYS A 19 -8.01 1.46 -5.68
C LYS A 19 -8.22 2.89 -6.22
N ARG A 20 -8.30 3.89 -5.35
CA ARG A 20 -8.47 5.31 -5.75
C ARG A 20 -7.30 5.83 -6.57
N ILE A 21 -6.07 5.46 -6.21
CA ILE A 21 -4.87 5.79 -7.00
C ILE A 21 -4.94 5.15 -8.39
N ALA A 22 -5.38 3.89 -8.49
CA ALA A 22 -5.55 3.19 -9.76
C ALA A 22 -6.61 3.86 -10.67
N GLU A 23 -7.61 4.49 -10.07
CA GLU A 23 -8.66 5.27 -10.75
C GLU A 23 -8.21 6.71 -11.08
N GLY A 24 -6.99 7.11 -10.71
CA GLY A 24 -6.45 8.46 -10.93
C GLY A 24 -7.03 9.53 -10.00
N GLN A 25 -7.66 9.13 -8.89
CA GLN A 25 -8.33 10.03 -7.96
C GLN A 25 -7.38 10.47 -6.84
N ALA A 26 -7.35 11.78 -6.56
CA ALA A 26 -6.70 12.39 -5.38
C ALA A 26 -5.30 11.84 -5.04
N VAL A 27 -4.52 11.52 -6.08
CA VAL A 27 -3.34 10.63 -6.04
C VAL A 27 -2.34 10.95 -4.93
N ALA A 28 -2.06 12.23 -4.67
CA ALA A 28 -1.13 12.65 -3.61
C ALA A 28 -1.68 12.44 -2.19
N ALA A 29 -2.97 12.71 -1.96
CA ALA A 29 -3.60 12.52 -0.67
C ALA A 29 -3.71 11.02 -0.33
N GLU A 30 -4.07 10.21 -1.33
CA GLU A 30 -4.16 8.75 -1.17
C GLU A 30 -2.81 8.12 -0.85
N ALA A 31 -1.73 8.57 -1.47
CA ALA A 31 -0.40 8.06 -1.15
C ALA A 31 0.07 8.43 0.27
N ALA A 32 -0.30 9.61 0.75
CA ALA A 32 -0.06 9.99 2.14
C ALA A 32 -0.89 9.11 3.10
N GLU A 33 -2.14 8.80 2.75
CA GLU A 33 -3.00 7.89 3.51
C GLU A 33 -2.42 6.46 3.55
N VAL A 34 -1.94 5.93 2.42
CA VAL A 34 -1.25 4.63 2.37
C VAL A 34 -0.03 4.65 3.27
N ARG A 35 0.81 5.70 3.21
CA ARG A 35 1.99 5.82 4.05
C ARG A 35 1.64 5.78 5.53
N ALA A 36 0.65 6.57 5.95
CA ALA A 36 0.20 6.61 7.33
C ALA A 36 -0.31 5.24 7.80
N ALA A 37 -1.17 4.59 7.00
CA ALA A 37 -1.71 3.27 7.34
C ALA A 37 -0.62 2.19 7.42
N LEU A 38 0.41 2.25 6.57
CA LEU A 38 1.55 1.33 6.64
C LEU A 38 2.38 1.51 7.91
N LEU A 39 2.61 2.75 8.34
CA LEU A 39 3.29 3.02 9.61
C LEU A 39 2.47 2.52 10.80
N ASP A 40 1.15 2.75 10.79
CA ASP A 40 0.25 2.21 11.81
C ASP A 40 0.32 0.68 11.85
N VAL A 41 0.43 -0.01 10.71
CA VAL A 41 0.61 -1.47 10.67
C VAL A 41 1.91 -1.88 11.36
N LEU A 42 3.03 -1.19 11.09
CA LEU A 42 4.32 -1.49 11.72
C LEU A 42 4.27 -1.31 13.24
N ASP A 43 3.49 -0.36 13.75
CA ASP A 43 3.29 -0.15 15.18
C ASP A 43 2.38 -1.19 15.83
N LEU A 44 1.49 -1.83 15.05
CA LEU A 44 0.53 -2.83 15.52
C LEU A 44 1.06 -4.27 15.50
N VAL A 45 2.15 -4.54 14.79
CA VAL A 45 2.73 -5.88 14.65
C VAL A 45 4.04 -6.02 15.42
N VAL A 46 4.40 -7.26 15.76
CA VAL A 46 5.74 -7.54 16.28
C VAL A 46 6.76 -7.24 15.18
N ARG A 47 7.84 -6.52 15.53
CA ARG A 47 8.90 -6.17 14.59
C ARG A 47 9.37 -7.39 13.81
N ASN A 48 9.31 -7.27 12.49
CA ASN A 48 9.66 -8.34 11.56
C ASN A 48 10.30 -7.73 10.31
N PRO A 49 11.59 -8.00 10.04
CA PRO A 49 12.29 -7.44 8.88
C PRO A 49 11.64 -7.77 7.53
N GLY A 50 10.93 -8.90 7.44
CA GLY A 50 10.18 -9.28 6.26
C GLY A 50 8.92 -8.44 6.04
N ILE A 51 8.29 -7.98 7.12
CA ILE A 51 7.17 -7.02 7.05
C ILE A 51 7.71 -5.62 6.71
N ASP A 52 8.80 -5.20 7.35
CA ASP A 52 9.44 -3.90 7.08
C ASP A 52 9.79 -3.75 5.59
N ALA A 53 10.42 -4.79 5.01
CA ALA A 53 10.76 -4.82 3.59
C ALA A 53 9.52 -4.83 2.69
N ALA A 54 8.44 -5.53 3.08
CA ALA A 54 7.21 -5.57 2.31
C ALA A 54 6.44 -4.22 2.35
N VAL A 55 6.48 -3.52 3.48
CA VAL A 55 5.94 -2.16 3.62
C VAL A 55 6.66 -1.17 2.70
N ASP A 56 8.00 -1.22 2.70
CA ASP A 56 8.83 -0.36 1.87
C ASP A 56 8.63 -0.63 0.36
N ASP A 57 8.57 -1.92 -0.05
CA ASP A 57 8.27 -2.35 -1.42
C ASP A 57 6.88 -1.89 -1.89
N LEU A 58 5.87 -2.04 -1.02
CA LEU A 58 4.50 -1.60 -1.29
C LEU A 58 4.44 -0.09 -1.47
N TYR A 59 5.06 0.68 -0.58
CA TYR A 59 5.05 2.14 -0.67
C TYR A 59 5.79 2.64 -1.92
N ARG A 60 6.93 2.04 -2.29
CA ARG A 60 7.60 2.37 -3.57
C ARG A 60 6.73 2.09 -4.78
N SER A 61 5.99 0.99 -4.77
CA SER A 61 5.08 0.64 -5.88
C SER A 61 3.92 1.64 -6.00
N VAL A 62 3.44 2.18 -4.88
CA VAL A 62 2.47 3.29 -4.87
C VAL A 62 3.06 4.53 -5.55
N LEU A 63 4.25 4.98 -5.12
CA LEU A 63 4.91 6.16 -5.70
C LEU A 63 5.13 6.01 -7.21
N ALA A 64 5.56 4.84 -7.66
CA ALA A 64 5.77 4.57 -9.08
C ALA A 64 4.46 4.62 -9.90
N LEU A 65 3.33 4.16 -9.33
CA LEU A 65 2.02 4.30 -9.97
C LEU A 65 1.58 5.76 -10.02
N MET A 66 1.83 6.55 -8.97
CA MET A 66 1.54 7.99 -8.98
C MET A 66 2.33 8.72 -10.07
N GLU A 67 3.61 8.41 -10.22
CA GLU A 67 4.46 9.01 -11.25
C GLU A 67 3.96 8.63 -12.66
N ALA A 68 3.66 7.34 -12.88
CA ALA A 68 3.15 6.85 -14.16
C ALA A 68 1.76 7.41 -14.53
N THR A 69 0.91 7.70 -13.53
CA THR A 69 -0.40 8.32 -13.76
C THR A 69 -0.26 9.82 -14.07
N ALA A 70 0.69 10.51 -13.44
CA ALA A 70 0.97 11.92 -13.71
C ALA A 70 1.57 12.14 -15.10
N SER A 71 2.40 11.22 -15.59
CA SER A 71 3.09 11.37 -16.88
C SER A 71 2.27 10.95 -18.10
N GLN A 72 1.12 10.28 -17.92
CA GLN A 72 0.29 9.72 -19.00
C GLN A 72 1.03 8.73 -19.93
N ASP A 73 2.15 8.16 -19.49
CA ASP A 73 3.08 7.38 -20.32
C ASP A 73 2.55 5.99 -20.75
N GLY A 74 1.27 5.68 -20.53
CA GLY A 74 0.64 4.40 -20.92
C GLY A 74 1.13 3.18 -20.14
N VAL A 75 2.11 3.33 -19.24
CA VAL A 75 2.66 2.26 -18.38
C VAL A 75 1.91 2.04 -17.06
N GLY A 76 0.77 2.72 -16.84
CA GLY A 76 -0.04 2.59 -15.63
C GLY A 76 -0.47 1.16 -15.32
N ALA A 77 -0.83 0.37 -16.33
CA ALA A 77 -1.24 -1.03 -16.16
C ALA A 77 -0.10 -1.91 -15.59
N ARG A 78 1.16 -1.66 -15.98
CA ARG A 78 2.33 -2.38 -15.44
C ARG A 78 2.54 -2.04 -13.97
N HIS A 79 2.48 -0.76 -13.62
CA HIS A 79 2.67 -0.30 -12.24
C HIS A 79 1.55 -0.76 -11.33
N LEU A 80 0.31 -0.80 -11.83
CA LEU A 80 -0.83 -1.34 -11.09
C LEU A 80 -0.66 -2.84 -10.79
N ARG A 81 -0.15 -3.62 -11.75
CA ARG A 81 0.16 -5.04 -11.52
C ARG A 81 1.22 -5.21 -10.43
N LEU A 82 2.30 -4.44 -10.49
CA LEU A 82 3.38 -4.48 -9.49
C LEU A 82 2.88 -4.10 -8.09
N LEU A 83 2.05 -3.06 -8.00
CA LEU A 83 1.41 -2.65 -6.75
C LEU A 83 0.53 -3.76 -6.16
N THR A 84 -0.25 -4.43 -7.01
CA THR A 84 -1.09 -5.57 -6.59
C THR A 84 -0.26 -6.74 -6.07
N GLU A 85 0.85 -7.05 -6.74
CA GLU A 85 1.80 -8.09 -6.30
C GLU A 85 2.48 -7.73 -4.97
N ALA A 86 2.92 -6.48 -4.82
CA ALA A 86 3.51 -5.98 -3.57
C ALA A 86 2.51 -6.06 -2.40
N TYR A 87 1.24 -5.66 -2.63
CA TYR A 87 0.18 -5.77 -1.62
C TYR A 87 -0.11 -7.22 -1.23
N THR A 88 -0.10 -8.14 -2.21
CA THR A 88 -0.28 -9.58 -1.95
C THR A 88 0.85 -10.14 -1.09
N ARG A 89 2.12 -9.82 -1.41
CA ARG A 89 3.28 -10.25 -0.61
C ARG A 89 3.22 -9.69 0.81
N PHE A 90 2.86 -8.41 0.96
CA PHE A 90 2.66 -7.79 2.27
C PHE A 90 1.60 -8.52 3.10
N ARG A 91 0.44 -8.83 2.52
CA ARG A 91 -0.64 -9.59 3.17
C ARG A 91 -0.19 -11.01 3.58
N GLN A 92 0.55 -11.69 2.72
CA GLN A 92 1.11 -13.02 3.03
C GLN A 92 2.08 -12.96 4.21
N ARG A 93 2.90 -11.91 4.31
CA ARG A 93 3.85 -11.72 5.42
C ARG A 93 3.15 -11.42 6.75
N LEU A 94 2.00 -10.73 6.73
CA LEU A 94 1.21 -10.48 7.93
C LEU A 94 0.47 -11.72 8.46
N ALA A 95 0.24 -12.71 7.60
CA ALA A 95 -0.48 -13.93 7.95
C ALA A 95 0.43 -15.10 8.36
N ALA A 96 1.76 -14.94 8.23
CA ALA A 96 2.77 -15.94 8.53
C ALA A 96 3.32 -15.77 9.96
#